data_AF-A0A7S3RFN8-F1
#
_entry.id   AF-A0A7S3RFN8-F1
#
_cell.length_a   1.000
_cell.length_b   1.000
_cell.length_c   1.000
_cell.angle_alpha   90.00
_cell.angle_beta   90.00
_cell.angle_gamma   90.00
#
_symmetry.space_group_name_H-M   'P 1'
#
loop_
_entity.id
_entity.type
_entity.pdbx_description
1 polymer ?
#
loop_
_entity_poly.entity_id
_entity_poly.type
_entity_poly.pdbx_seq_one_letter_code
_entity_poly.pdbx_strand_id
1 'polypeptide(L)'
;SSQPEAPFLRQSAPSGASWAEHVRGGHSYVEPTGFLGGPWAECIVAAVRYEHTHDWQRLPQYSHGEGPVGGILNALRASLAGRHDEEHLMQAAEHLEEASHSAMEAGQPLPGEGPHGYGHQQHGYGQQQHGYSKQQQQQQAYPLQPGGAPQLGYGYQQPEYAQQPAYQPGYQQPGGYHQTGGYQQPGGYQ
;
A
#
# COMPACT_ATOMS: atom_id res chain seq x y z
N SER A 1 -2.51 -26.41 1.38
CA SER A 1 -3.68 -25.61 1.76
C SER A 1 -3.66 -24.33 0.97
N SER A 2 -4.73 -23.99 0.25
CA SER A 2 -4.81 -22.70 -0.44
C SER A 2 -4.90 -21.61 0.63
N GLN A 3 -4.00 -20.62 0.62
CA GLN A 3 -4.16 -19.46 1.49
C GLN A 3 -5.47 -18.74 1.14
N PRO A 4 -6.22 -18.24 2.15
CA PRO A 4 -7.39 -17.44 1.88
C PRO A 4 -7.00 -16.18 1.10
N GLU A 5 -7.81 -15.84 0.08
CA GLU A 5 -7.61 -14.64 -0.72
C GLU A 5 -7.76 -13.38 0.15
N ALA A 6 -6.86 -12.40 -0.05
CA ALA A 6 -6.88 -11.15 0.68
C ALA A 6 -8.23 -10.42 0.50
N PRO A 7 -8.88 -9.91 1.57
CA PRO A 7 -10.20 -9.32 1.46
C PRO A 7 -10.31 -8.17 0.46
N PHE A 8 -9.25 -7.38 0.29
CA PHE A 8 -9.20 -6.27 -0.66
C PHE A 8 -9.30 -6.74 -2.12
N LEU A 9 -8.75 -7.91 -2.45
CA LEU A 9 -8.79 -8.45 -3.81
C LEU A 9 -10.21 -8.77 -4.30
N ARG A 10 -11.18 -8.90 -3.38
CA ARG A 10 -12.59 -9.11 -3.71
C ARG A 10 -13.34 -7.81 -4.03
N GLN A 11 -12.74 -6.65 -3.76
CA GLN A 11 -13.32 -5.36 -4.10
C GLN A 11 -13.26 -5.13 -5.61
N SER A 12 -14.16 -4.27 -6.11
CA SER A 12 -14.19 -3.91 -7.53
C SER A 12 -13.00 -3.03 -7.90
N ALA A 13 -12.30 -3.42 -8.95
CA ALA A 13 -11.34 -2.59 -9.68
C ALA A 13 -12.08 -1.56 -10.56
N PRO A 14 -11.39 -0.54 -11.10
CA PRO A 14 -12.00 0.47 -11.98
C PRO A 14 -12.70 -0.10 -13.22
N SER A 15 -12.30 -1.30 -13.67
CA SER A 15 -12.93 -2.02 -14.79
C SER A 15 -14.30 -2.62 -14.44
N GLY A 16 -14.68 -2.65 -13.16
CA GLY A 16 -15.89 -3.29 -12.64
C GLY A 16 -15.72 -4.75 -12.26
N ALA A 17 -14.65 -5.42 -12.71
CA ALA A 17 -14.25 -6.74 -12.24
C ALA A 17 -13.67 -6.68 -10.81
N SER A 18 -13.49 -7.81 -10.14
CA SER A 18 -12.74 -7.84 -8.89
C SER A 18 -11.26 -7.56 -9.11
N TRP A 19 -10.57 -7.02 -8.09
CA TRP A 19 -9.11 -6.87 -8.13
C TRP A 19 -8.40 -8.20 -8.37
N ALA A 20 -8.89 -9.30 -7.80
CA ALA A 20 -8.38 -10.64 -8.03
C ALA A 20 -8.39 -11.04 -9.53
N GLU A 21 -9.46 -10.71 -10.25
CA GLU A 21 -9.57 -10.94 -11.69
C GLU A 21 -8.65 -10.00 -12.47
N HIS A 22 -8.60 -8.73 -12.07
CA HIS A 22 -7.76 -7.70 -12.71
C HIS A 22 -6.28 -8.07 -12.65
N VAL A 23 -5.76 -8.44 -11.48
CA VAL A 23 -4.34 -8.75 -11.30
C VAL A 23 -3.93 -10.09 -11.92
N ARG A 24 -4.86 -11.06 -12.00
CA ARG A 24 -4.60 -12.37 -12.63
C ARG A 24 -4.32 -12.25 -14.13
N GLY A 25 -4.88 -11.23 -14.79
CA GLY A 25 -4.82 -11.06 -16.23
C GLY A 25 -3.55 -10.40 -16.77
N GLY A 26 -2.71 -9.80 -15.91
CA GLY A 26 -1.56 -9.01 -16.37
C GLY A 26 -0.22 -9.37 -15.76
N HIS A 27 0.83 -8.84 -16.40
CA HIS A 27 2.22 -9.08 -16.01
C HIS A 27 2.72 -7.99 -15.07
N SER A 28 3.49 -8.40 -14.06
CA SER A 28 4.28 -7.50 -13.22
C SER A 28 5.68 -7.31 -13.80
N TYR A 29 6.19 -6.09 -13.73
CA TYR A 29 7.55 -5.72 -14.16
C TYR A 29 8.06 -4.56 -13.29
N VAL A 30 9.36 -4.27 -13.32
CA VAL A 30 9.95 -3.10 -12.64
C VAL A 30 10.08 -1.97 -13.66
N GLU A 31 9.53 -0.81 -13.34
CA GLU A 31 9.63 0.40 -14.17
C GLU A 31 11.01 1.06 -14.05
N PRO A 32 11.42 1.94 -14.99
CA PRO A 32 12.66 2.71 -14.88
C PRO A 32 12.75 3.58 -13.63
N THR A 33 11.61 3.91 -13.01
CA THR A 33 11.50 4.60 -11.72
C THR A 33 11.93 3.75 -10.53
N GLY A 34 12.07 2.43 -10.72
CA GLY A 34 12.37 1.46 -9.66
C GLY A 34 11.13 0.92 -8.94
N PHE A 35 9.93 1.32 -9.36
CA PHE A 35 8.66 0.83 -8.80
C PHE A 35 8.12 -0.37 -9.56
N LEU A 36 7.25 -1.12 -8.89
CA LEU A 36 6.45 -2.14 -9.56
C LEU A 36 5.52 -1.47 -10.58
N GLY A 37 5.41 -2.06 -11.77
CA GLY A 37 4.45 -1.73 -12.81
C GLY A 37 3.51 -2.90 -13.11
N GLY A 38 2.37 -2.59 -13.73
CA GLY A 38 1.33 -3.55 -14.10
C GLY A 38 0.16 -3.62 -13.10
N PRO A 39 -0.80 -4.54 -13.29
CA PRO A 39 -2.03 -4.57 -12.49
C PRO A 39 -1.84 -4.72 -10.98
N TRP A 40 -0.78 -5.42 -10.56
CA TRP A 40 -0.45 -5.53 -9.15
C TRP A 40 -0.02 -4.18 -8.55
N ALA A 41 0.69 -3.35 -9.30
CA ALA A 41 1.05 -2.00 -8.87
C ALA A 41 -0.20 -1.12 -8.67
N GLU A 42 -1.12 -1.15 -9.63
CA GLU A 42 -2.41 -0.44 -9.54
C GLU A 42 -3.20 -0.89 -8.30
N CYS A 43 -3.22 -2.19 -8.02
CA CYS A 43 -3.91 -2.76 -6.87
C CYS A 43 -3.28 -2.32 -5.53
N ILE A 44 -1.95 -2.29 -5.44
CA ILE A 44 -1.21 -1.80 -4.26
C ILE A 44 -1.54 -0.32 -4.03
N VAL A 45 -1.43 0.53 -5.06
CA VAL A 45 -1.74 1.96 -4.96
C VAL A 45 -3.19 2.19 -4.51
N ALA A 46 -4.14 1.43 -5.05
CA ALA A 46 -5.54 1.49 -4.64
C ALA A 46 -5.76 1.07 -3.18
N ALA A 47 -5.04 0.05 -2.71
CA ALA A 47 -5.14 -0.41 -1.33
C ALA A 47 -4.51 0.58 -0.33
N VAL A 48 -3.38 1.20 -0.67
CA VAL A 48 -2.79 2.28 0.14
C VAL A 48 -3.79 3.43 0.25
N ARG A 49 -4.39 3.86 -0.87
CA ARG A 49 -5.45 4.87 -0.85
C ARG A 49 -6.62 4.46 0.06
N TYR A 50 -7.04 3.19 0.01
CA TYR A 50 -8.10 2.67 0.86
C TYR A 50 -7.73 2.74 2.34
N GLU A 51 -6.49 2.37 2.72
CA GLU A 51 -6.03 2.44 4.11
C GLU A 51 -6.06 3.86 4.69
N HIS A 52 -5.72 4.86 3.88
CA HIS A 52 -5.73 6.27 4.29
C HIS A 52 -7.12 6.90 4.31
N THR A 53 -8.09 6.34 3.57
CA THR A 53 -9.43 6.94 3.43
C THR A 53 -10.52 6.20 4.20
N HIS A 54 -10.23 5.00 4.70
CA HIS A 54 -11.17 4.15 5.43
C HIS A 54 -10.56 3.66 6.74
N ASP A 55 -11.39 3.59 7.78
CA ASP A 55 -11.02 2.98 9.07
C ASP A 55 -11.07 1.45 8.97
N TRP A 56 -10.15 0.89 8.18
CA TRP A 56 -10.10 -0.54 7.86
C TRP A 56 -9.88 -1.40 9.10
N GLN A 57 -9.24 -0.86 10.14
CA GLN A 57 -8.97 -1.56 11.40
C GLN A 57 -10.26 -1.94 12.14
N ARG A 58 -11.36 -1.23 11.90
CA ARG A 58 -12.68 -1.55 12.47
C ARG A 58 -13.49 -2.55 11.64
N LEU A 59 -13.02 -2.89 10.45
CA LEU A 59 -13.77 -3.77 9.56
C LEU A 59 -13.48 -5.24 9.93
N PRO A 60 -14.52 -6.07 10.17
CA PRO A 60 -14.33 -7.46 10.63
C PRO A 60 -13.44 -8.30 9.72
N GLN A 61 -13.43 -8.05 8.40
CA GLN A 61 -12.62 -8.81 7.46
C GLN A 61 -11.10 -8.61 7.63
N TYR A 62 -10.65 -7.56 8.32
CA TYR A 62 -9.24 -7.30 8.62
C TYR A 62 -8.89 -7.54 10.11
N SER A 63 -9.86 -7.96 10.93
CA SER A 63 -9.70 -8.08 12.39
C SER A 63 -8.68 -9.11 12.89
N HIS A 64 -8.26 -10.04 12.02
CA HIS A 64 -7.38 -11.16 12.38
C HIS A 64 -6.16 -11.29 11.48
N GLY A 65 -5.85 -10.27 10.69
CA GLY A 65 -4.81 -10.37 9.68
C GLY A 65 -4.11 -9.06 9.43
N GLU A 66 -3.41 -9.04 8.32
CA GLU A 66 -2.76 -7.86 7.80
C GLU A 66 -3.78 -6.86 7.26
N GLY A 67 -3.35 -5.60 7.16
CA GLY A 67 -4.12 -4.57 6.47
C GLY A 67 -4.34 -4.92 4.99
N PRO A 68 -5.21 -4.14 4.31
CA PRO A 68 -5.44 -4.24 2.88
C PRO A 68 -4.16 -4.42 2.04
N VAL A 69 -3.12 -3.61 2.28
CA VAL A 69 -1.89 -3.66 1.48
C VAL A 69 -1.05 -4.89 1.80
N GLY A 70 -0.86 -5.22 3.08
CA GLY A 70 -0.11 -6.42 3.48
C GLY A 70 -0.70 -7.70 2.88
N GLY A 71 -2.03 -7.84 2.90
CA GLY A 71 -2.70 -8.97 2.26
C GLY A 71 -2.45 -9.07 0.75
N ILE A 72 -2.35 -7.93 0.05
CA ILE A 72 -2.03 -7.88 -1.38
C ILE A 72 -0.58 -8.25 -1.63
N LEU A 73 0.37 -7.76 -0.83
CA LEU A 73 1.78 -8.12 -0.97
C LEU A 73 2.01 -9.61 -0.76
N ASN A 74 1.32 -10.21 0.21
CA ASN A 74 1.35 -11.66 0.40
C ASN A 74 0.75 -12.43 -0.79
N ALA A 75 -0.35 -11.94 -1.36
CA ALA A 75 -0.94 -12.54 -2.55
C ALA A 75 -0.03 -12.39 -3.79
N LEU A 76 0.62 -11.24 -3.95
CA LEU A 76 1.61 -10.98 -5.00
C LEU A 76 2.79 -11.97 -4.86
N ARG A 77 3.39 -12.08 -3.67
CA ARG A 77 4.47 -13.03 -3.41
C ARG A 77 4.07 -14.45 -3.78
N ALA A 78 2.89 -14.89 -3.36
CA ALA A 78 2.37 -16.21 -3.74
C ALA A 78 2.19 -16.37 -5.26
N SER A 79 1.78 -15.32 -5.98
CA SER A 79 1.65 -15.34 -7.45
C SER A 79 2.98 -15.35 -8.19
N LEU A 80 4.06 -14.86 -7.56
CA LEU A 80 5.40 -14.84 -8.10
C LEU A 80 6.20 -16.12 -7.80
N ALA A 81 5.67 -16.99 -6.94
CA ALA A 81 6.34 -18.20 -6.48
C ALA A 81 6.99 -19.01 -7.62
N GLY A 82 8.32 -19.16 -7.55
CA GLY A 82 9.10 -19.94 -8.51
C GLY A 82 9.60 -19.13 -9.71
N ARG A 83 9.36 -17.82 -9.75
CA ARG A 83 10.02 -16.93 -10.70
C ARG A 83 11.44 -16.60 -10.24
N HIS A 84 12.35 -16.43 -11.19
CA HIS A 84 13.75 -16.08 -10.90
C HIS A 84 13.93 -14.62 -10.47
N ASP A 85 12.96 -13.75 -10.78
CA ASP A 85 12.95 -12.31 -10.48
C ASP A 85 12.00 -11.96 -9.33
N GLU A 86 11.50 -12.95 -8.57
CA GLU A 86 10.55 -12.78 -7.47
C GLU A 86 10.99 -11.71 -6.46
N GLU A 87 12.22 -11.84 -5.93
CA GLU A 87 12.77 -10.92 -4.93
C GLU A 87 12.84 -9.47 -5.46
N HIS A 88 13.24 -9.30 -6.72
CA HIS A 88 13.36 -7.98 -7.33
C HIS A 88 11.99 -7.33 -7.53
N LEU A 89 10.99 -8.11 -7.93
CA LEU A 89 9.60 -7.63 -8.04
C LEU A 89 9.00 -7.29 -6.68
N MET A 90 9.28 -8.10 -5.65
CA MET A 90 8.80 -7.82 -4.28
C MET A 90 9.44 -6.55 -3.70
N GLN A 91 10.75 -6.33 -3.90
CA GLN A 91 11.41 -5.09 -3.49
C GLN A 91 10.81 -3.86 -4.20
N ALA A 92 10.54 -3.96 -5.50
CA ALA A 92 9.89 -2.89 -6.25
C ALA A 92 8.45 -2.63 -5.78
N ALA A 93 7.75 -3.65 -5.29
CA ALA A 93 6.42 -3.55 -4.70
C ALA A 93 6.44 -2.85 -3.34
N GLU A 94 7.39 -3.19 -2.47
CA GLU A 94 7.59 -2.55 -1.16
C GLU A 94 7.98 -1.07 -1.32
N HIS A 95 8.88 -0.74 -2.26
CA HIS A 95 9.20 0.65 -2.58
C HIS A 95 7.99 1.45 -3.10
N LEU A 96 7.13 0.81 -3.90
CA LEU A 96 5.89 1.43 -4.39
C LEU A 96 4.90 1.69 -3.25
N GLU A 97 4.72 0.73 -2.34
CA GLU A 97 3.91 0.90 -1.14
C GLU A 97 4.40 2.09 -0.32
N GLU A 98 5.68 2.11 0.05
CA GLU A 98 6.27 3.17 0.88
C GLU A 98 6.13 4.56 0.24
N ALA A 99 6.41 4.65 -1.08
CA ALA A 99 6.25 5.88 -1.83
C ALA A 99 4.77 6.33 -1.88
N SER A 100 3.84 5.39 -1.98
CA SER A 100 2.40 5.67 -2.01
C SER A 100 1.89 6.16 -0.65
N HIS A 101 2.34 5.55 0.46
CA HIS A 101 2.02 6.05 1.80
C HIS A 101 2.54 7.47 1.99
N SER A 102 3.82 7.69 1.66
CA SER A 102 4.44 9.02 1.74
C SER A 102 3.70 10.08 0.92
N ALA A 103 3.23 9.72 -0.28
CA ALA A 103 2.45 10.61 -1.13
C ALA A 103 1.08 10.95 -0.51
N MET A 104 0.36 9.97 0.04
CA MET A 104 -0.93 10.21 0.70
C MET A 104 -0.79 11.12 1.94
N GLU A 105 0.24 10.90 2.75
CA GLU A 105 0.53 11.72 3.94
C GLU A 105 0.90 13.16 3.56
N ALA A 106 1.66 13.34 2.48
CA ALA A 106 2.07 14.64 1.98
C ALA A 106 1.01 15.34 1.09
N GLY A 107 -0.14 14.71 0.84
CA GLY A 107 -1.17 15.21 -0.06
C GLY A 107 -0.70 15.36 -1.51
N GLN A 108 0.26 14.53 -1.93
CA GLN A 108 0.81 14.49 -3.29
C GLN A 108 0.06 13.46 -4.16
N PRO A 109 0.12 13.59 -5.50
CA PRO A 109 -0.35 12.54 -6.39
C PRO A 109 0.35 11.20 -6.13
N LEU A 110 -0.40 10.10 -6.21
CA LEU A 110 0.17 8.76 -6.02
C LEU A 110 1.12 8.41 -7.19
N PRO A 111 2.14 7.56 -6.94
CA PRO A 111 2.99 7.03 -8.00
C PRO A 111 2.15 6.44 -9.14
N GLY A 112 2.44 6.89 -10.37
CA GLY A 112 1.74 6.43 -11.56
C GLY A 112 0.40 7.10 -11.89
N GLU A 113 -0.09 8.04 -11.06
CA GLU A 113 -1.29 8.86 -11.37
C GLU A 113 -0.95 10.22 -12.02
N GLY A 114 0.32 10.47 -12.36
CA GLY A 114 0.73 11.74 -12.96
C GLY A 114 0.05 12.05 -14.31
N PRO A 115 0.28 13.23 -14.90
CA PRO A 115 -0.24 13.59 -16.24
C PRO A 115 0.31 12.72 -17.39
N HIS A 116 1.34 11.91 -17.11
CA HIS A 116 1.85 10.84 -17.97
C HIS A 116 1.60 9.44 -17.38
N GLY A 117 0.86 9.43 -16.26
CA GLY A 117 0.52 8.30 -15.43
C GLY A 117 -0.24 7.28 -16.24
N TYR A 118 0.12 6.01 -16.00
CA TYR A 118 -0.14 4.83 -16.79
C TYR A 118 -0.96 5.19 -18.00
N GLY A 119 -0.28 5.47 -19.11
CA GLY A 119 -0.94 5.55 -20.38
C GLY A 119 -1.74 4.26 -20.49
N HIS A 120 -3.03 4.33 -20.15
CA HIS A 120 -4.06 3.45 -20.59
C HIS A 120 -4.02 3.65 -22.11
N GLN A 121 -3.00 3.07 -22.76
CA GLN A 121 -3.29 2.20 -23.87
C GLN A 121 -4.39 1.32 -23.30
N GLN A 122 -5.62 1.75 -23.59
CA GLN A 122 -6.77 0.89 -23.68
C GLN A 122 -6.36 -0.18 -24.70
N HIS A 123 -5.48 -1.10 -24.28
CA HIS A 123 -5.32 -2.36 -24.93
C HIS A 123 -6.70 -2.94 -24.81
N GLY A 124 -7.43 -2.87 -25.92
CA GLY A 124 -8.80 -3.29 -26.01
C GLY A 124 -8.83 -4.74 -25.55
N TYR A 125 -9.14 -4.93 -24.27
CA TYR A 125 -9.66 -6.19 -23.78
C TYR A 125 -10.93 -6.35 -24.60
N GLY A 126 -10.83 -7.13 -25.67
CA GLY A 126 -11.93 -7.38 -26.58
C GLY A 126 -13.12 -7.74 -25.73
N GLN A 127 -14.18 -6.93 -25.85
CA GLN A 127 -15.45 -7.19 -25.20
C GLN A 127 -15.94 -8.58 -25.62
N GLN A 128 -15.56 -9.62 -24.88
CA GLN A 128 -16.40 -10.79 -24.78
C GLN A 128 -17.43 -10.42 -23.71
N GLN A 129 -18.52 -9.82 -24.18
CA GLN A 129 -19.74 -9.63 -23.42
C GLN A 129 -20.30 -11.02 -23.04
N HIS A 130 -19.70 -11.68 -22.06
CA HIS A 130 -20.37 -12.74 -21.34
C HIS A 130 -21.34 -12.08 -20.39
N GLY A 131 -22.62 -12.12 -20.77
CA GLY A 131 -23.73 -11.64 -19.97
C GLY A 131 -23.79 -12.39 -18.64
N TYR A 132 -23.13 -11.85 -17.62
CA TYR A 132 -23.37 -12.26 -16.25
C TYR A 132 -24.65 -11.58 -15.78
N SER A 133 -25.66 -12.41 -15.72
CA SER A 133 -26.93 -12.20 -15.05
C SER A 133 -26.75 -11.50 -13.71
N LYS A 134 -27.48 -10.40 -13.52
CA LYS A 134 -27.85 -9.79 -12.24
C LYS A 134 -28.07 -10.88 -11.18
N GLN A 135 -27.13 -11.07 -10.27
CA GLN A 135 -27.39 -11.83 -9.05
C GLN A 135 -27.39 -10.88 -7.85
N GLN A 136 -28.62 -10.52 -7.50
CA GLN A 136 -29.09 -10.21 -6.14
C GLN A 136 -28.20 -9.32 -5.28
N GLN A 137 -28.34 -8.01 -5.52
CA GLN A 137 -28.35 -7.02 -4.46
C GLN A 137 -29.55 -7.35 -3.53
N GLN A 138 -29.32 -8.18 -2.50
CA GLN A 138 -30.27 -8.26 -1.38
C GLN A 138 -30.21 -6.93 -0.64
N GLN A 139 -31.16 -6.06 -1.00
CA GLN A 139 -31.47 -4.83 -0.30
C GLN A 139 -32.02 -5.23 1.08
N GLN A 140 -31.17 -5.12 2.11
CA GLN A 140 -31.67 -5.02 3.48
C GLN A 140 -32.32 -3.64 3.63
N ALA A 141 -33.64 -3.63 3.45
CA ALA A 141 -34.49 -2.49 3.75
C ALA A 141 -34.51 -2.27 5.27
N TYR A 142 -33.83 -1.23 5.73
CA TYR A 142 -34.01 -0.70 7.08
C TYR A 142 -35.32 0.09 7.12
N PRO A 143 -36.23 -0.15 8.09
CA PRO A 143 -37.40 0.70 8.26
C PRO A 143 -37.00 2.08 8.78
N LEU A 144 -37.39 3.11 8.03
CA LEU A 144 -37.41 4.51 8.45
C LEU A 144 -38.35 4.68 9.65
N GLN A 145 -37.80 5.11 10.79
CA GLN A 145 -38.58 5.69 11.88
C GLN A 145 -38.70 7.21 11.66
N PRO A 146 -39.90 7.81 11.76
CA PRO A 146 -40.05 9.25 11.74
C PRO A 146 -40.08 9.84 13.15
N GLY A 147 -39.37 10.96 13.32
CA GLY A 147 -39.76 12.01 14.27
C GLY A 147 -38.83 12.27 15.43
N GLY A 148 -38.17 13.43 15.41
CA GLY A 148 -37.58 14.03 16.62
C GLY A 148 -36.38 14.95 16.36
N ALA A 149 -36.63 16.20 15.95
CA ALA A 149 -35.74 17.33 16.24
C ALA A 149 -35.93 17.72 17.74
N PRO A 150 -35.00 18.43 18.43
CA PRO A 150 -34.11 19.48 17.91
C PRO A 150 -32.66 19.50 18.42
N GLN A 151 -31.90 20.42 17.82
CA GLN A 151 -30.55 20.93 18.14
C GLN A 151 -29.99 20.64 19.54
N LEU A 152 -28.74 20.17 19.57
CA LEU A 152 -27.72 20.65 20.51
C LEU A 152 -26.37 20.72 19.79
N GLY A 153 -25.71 21.87 19.91
CA GLY A 153 -24.40 22.14 19.34
C GLY A 153 -23.32 21.27 19.98
N TYR A 154 -22.52 20.62 19.13
CA TYR A 154 -21.30 19.96 19.55
C TYR A 154 -20.14 20.87 19.19
N GLY A 155 -19.59 21.50 20.23
CA GLY A 155 -18.30 22.15 20.15
C GLY A 155 -17.25 21.12 19.75
N TYR A 156 -16.41 21.48 18.79
CA TYR A 156 -15.18 20.76 18.51
C TYR A 156 -14.25 20.94 19.70
N GLN A 157 -14.28 20.02 20.66
CA GLN A 157 -13.17 19.83 21.58
C GLN A 157 -12.08 19.15 20.77
N GLN A 158 -11.09 19.92 20.34
CA GLN A 158 -9.86 19.36 19.80
C GLN A 158 -9.24 18.42 20.85
N PRO A 159 -8.78 17.23 20.48
CA PRO A 159 -7.89 16.49 21.36
C PRO A 159 -6.60 17.30 21.49
N GLU A 160 -6.39 17.84 22.69
CA GLU A 160 -5.12 18.40 23.13
C GLU A 160 -4.06 17.30 22.99
N TYR A 161 -3.25 17.41 21.94
CA TYR A 161 -2.11 16.54 21.73
C TYR A 161 -1.22 16.69 22.96
N ALA A 162 -1.16 15.63 23.76
CA ALA A 162 -0.22 15.53 24.85
C ALA A 162 1.18 15.81 24.29
N GLN A 163 1.79 16.88 24.82
CA GLN A 163 3.17 17.23 24.56
C GLN A 163 4.03 15.99 24.79
N GLN A 164 4.68 15.54 23.72
CA GLN A 164 5.75 14.56 23.83
C GLN A 164 6.87 15.19 24.67
N PRO A 165 7.38 14.52 25.72
CA PRO A 165 8.59 14.99 26.38
C PRO A 165 9.73 14.90 25.37
N ALA A 166 10.38 16.03 25.15
CA ALA A 166 11.60 16.14 24.37
C ALA A 166 12.67 15.21 24.98
N TYR A 167 12.83 14.02 24.38
CA TYR A 167 14.00 13.18 24.62
C TYR A 167 15.19 13.88 23.96
N GLN A 168 15.99 14.57 24.77
CA GLN A 168 17.34 14.94 24.36
C GLN A 168 18.26 13.75 24.65
N PRO A 169 18.82 13.06 23.64
CA PRO A 169 19.96 12.19 23.86
C PRO A 169 21.15 13.08 24.23
N GLY A 170 21.46 13.12 25.53
CA GLY A 170 22.69 13.69 26.04
C GLY A 170 23.87 12.89 25.49
N TYR A 171 24.62 13.48 24.56
CA TYR A 171 25.92 12.98 24.14
C TYR A 171 26.91 13.15 25.31
N GLN A 172 27.00 12.15 26.18
CA GLN A 172 28.18 12.00 27.03
C GLN A 172 29.34 11.56 26.13
N GLN A 173 30.20 12.51 25.79
CA GLN A 173 31.54 12.23 25.27
C GLN A 173 32.34 11.50 26.36
N PRO A 174 32.80 10.26 26.13
CA PRO A 174 33.84 9.67 26.95
C PRO A 174 35.19 10.28 26.54
N GLY A 175 35.93 10.70 27.56
CA GLY A 175 37.23 11.32 27.48
C GLY A 175 38.24 10.57 26.63
N GLY A 176 39.18 11.34 26.10
CA GLY A 176 40.19 10.90 25.18
C GLY A 176 41.16 9.85 25.72
N TYR A 177 41.81 9.22 24.76
CA TYR A 177 43.07 8.53 24.95
C TYR A 177 44.06 9.12 23.94
N HIS A 178 45.08 9.78 24.48
CA HIS A 178 46.34 9.99 23.79
C HIS A 178 47.07 8.63 23.69
N GLN A 179 47.63 8.31 22.51
CA GLN A 179 48.91 7.60 22.32
C GLN A 179 49.13 7.44 20.81
N THR A 180 49.93 8.26 20.13
CA THR A 180 51.41 8.17 19.94
C THR A 180 51.95 6.76 19.67
N GLY A 181 52.44 6.56 18.44
CA GLY A 181 53.25 5.40 18.00
C GLY A 181 52.75 4.92 16.62
N GLY A 182 53.34 5.25 15.47
CA GLY A 182 54.75 5.46 15.19
C GLY A 182 55.40 4.14 14.78
N TYR A 183 55.23 3.70 13.54
CA TYR A 183 56.21 2.87 12.82
C TYR A 183 56.17 3.19 11.32
N GLN A 184 57.20 3.90 10.92
CA GLN A 184 57.75 3.98 9.59
C GLN A 184 58.43 2.64 9.27
N GLN A 185 58.19 2.03 8.11
CA GLN A 185 59.19 1.17 7.48
C GLN A 185 59.20 1.26 5.96
N PRO A 186 60.39 1.03 5.34
CA PRO A 186 60.74 1.48 4.00
C PRO A 186 61.01 0.32 3.03
N GLY A 187 61.25 0.67 1.76
CA GLY A 187 61.91 -0.18 0.76
C GLY A 187 60.93 -0.99 -0.10
N GLY A 188 60.82 -0.79 -1.41
CA GLY A 188 61.87 -0.45 -2.35
C GLY A 188 62.68 -1.70 -2.69
N TYR A 189 62.27 -2.43 -3.72
CA TYR A 189 63.17 -3.22 -4.57
C TYR A 189 62.71 -3.13 -6.02
N GLN A 190 63.71 -3.12 -6.89
CA GLN A 190 63.71 -2.84 -8.31
C GLN A 190 62.97 -3.88 -9.15
#